data_AF-A0A9Q4H1X0-F1
#
_entry.id   AF-A0A9Q4H1X0-F1
#
_cell.length_a   1.000
_cell.length_b   1.000
_cell.length_c   1.000
_cell.angle_alpha   90.00
_cell.angle_beta   90.00
_cell.angle_gamma   90.00
#
_symmetry.space_group_name_H-M   'P 1'
#
loop_
_entity.id
_entity.type
_entity.pdbx_description
1 polymer ?
#
loop_
_entity_poly.entity_id
_entity_poly.type
_entity_poly.pdbx_seq_one_letter_code
_entity_poly.pdbx_strand_id
1 'polypeptide(L)'
;MSETVDRLVWVVARLREHCPWTRRLTHDALTEYLVEEAYEAVEVIESGPAGAWGAGAVANGTYERLRLELGDVLFQVVLHAAIATDAGGFDLDGAAEAITAKMIRRNPHVFHADGRLRDPEDLAAATIADIERTWERIKRAEREAAGTGTAPDGTTSVPAGAFADLPAALPALAAARSE
;
A
#
# COMPACT_ATOMS: atom_id res chain seq x y z
N MET A 1 8.22 -7.02 15.66
CA MET A 1 8.03 -5.74 14.97
C MET A 1 8.92 -4.68 15.62
N SER A 2 8.99 -3.45 15.09
CA SER A 2 9.68 -2.34 15.76
C SER A 2 8.92 -1.93 17.02
N GLU A 3 9.63 -1.64 18.12
CA GLU A 3 9.04 -1.19 19.40
C GLU A 3 8.08 -0.01 19.22
N THR A 4 8.37 0.90 18.28
CA THR A 4 7.52 2.05 17.98
C THR A 4 6.20 1.65 17.31
N VAL A 5 6.22 0.64 16.43
CA VAL A 5 5.01 0.16 15.76
C VAL A 5 4.16 -0.65 16.74
N ASP A 6 4.79 -1.46 17.58
CA ASP A 6 4.10 -2.19 18.66
C ASP A 6 3.39 -1.21 19.61
N ARG A 7 4.04 -0.08 19.92
CA ARG A 7 3.43 1.00 20.69
C ARG A 7 2.23 1.62 19.99
N LEU A 8 2.29 1.86 18.67
CA LEU A 8 1.15 2.36 17.90
C LEU A 8 -0.03 1.38 17.96
N VAL A 9 0.22 0.09 17.71
CA VAL A 9 -0.80 -0.96 17.84
C VAL A 9 -1.44 -0.94 19.23
N TRP A 10 -0.63 -0.85 20.27
CA TRP A 10 -1.11 -0.75 21.64
C TRP A 10 -1.96 0.51 21.87
N VAL A 11 -1.54 1.68 21.37
CA VAL A 11 -2.31 2.94 21.49
C VAL A 11 -3.67 2.80 20.80
N VAL A 12 -3.71 2.28 19.58
CA VAL A 12 -4.97 2.09 18.83
C VAL A 12 -5.90 1.13 19.58
N ALA A 13 -5.37 0.03 20.13
CA ALA A 13 -6.16 -0.89 20.94
C ALA A 13 -6.76 -0.20 22.17
N ARG A 14 -5.98 0.63 22.89
CA ARG A 14 -6.49 1.41 24.04
C ARG A 14 -7.53 2.45 23.63
N LEU A 15 -7.37 3.09 22.47
CA LEU A 15 -8.38 4.02 21.94
C LEU A 15 -9.69 3.28 21.64
N ARG A 16 -9.66 2.11 21.01
CA ARG A 16 -10.87 1.31 20.78
C ARG A 16 -11.50 0.82 22.10
N GLU A 17 -10.68 0.51 23.09
CA GLU A 17 -11.15 0.07 24.39
C GLU A 17 -11.76 1.21 25.23
N HIS A 18 -11.20 2.41 25.21
CA HIS A 18 -11.59 3.47 26.15
C HIS A 18 -12.24 4.70 25.51
N CYS A 19 -12.16 4.88 24.19
CA CYS A 19 -12.80 5.98 23.46
C CYS A 19 -14.08 5.50 22.74
N PRO A 20 -15.27 5.98 23.14
CA PRO A 20 -16.54 5.60 22.49
C PRO A 20 -16.60 5.94 21.00
N TRP A 21 -15.90 7.00 20.58
CA TRP A 21 -15.82 7.39 19.17
C TRP A 21 -15.03 6.37 18.35
N THR A 22 -13.78 6.07 18.75
CA THR A 22 -12.93 5.10 18.05
C THR A 22 -13.55 3.71 18.05
N ARG A 23 -14.21 3.31 19.15
CA ARG A 23 -14.91 2.02 19.25
C ARG A 23 -16.02 1.85 18.20
N ARG A 24 -16.69 2.93 17.82
CA ARG A 24 -17.82 2.90 16.87
C ARG A 24 -17.38 2.83 15.40
N LEU A 25 -16.10 3.07 15.10
CA LEU A 25 -15.57 3.05 13.74
C LEU A 25 -15.62 1.62 13.15
N THR A 26 -16.04 1.55 11.89
CA THR A 26 -16.13 0.34 11.05
C THR A 26 -15.23 0.50 9.82
N HIS A 27 -15.01 -0.58 9.07
CA HIS A 27 -14.27 -0.49 7.80
C HIS A 27 -14.91 0.51 6.82
N ASP A 28 -16.23 0.46 6.66
CA ASP A 28 -16.95 1.34 5.74
C ASP A 28 -16.80 2.82 6.14
N ALA A 29 -16.94 3.12 7.44
CA ALA A 29 -16.82 4.50 7.96
C ALA A 29 -15.40 5.07 7.83
N LEU A 30 -14.38 4.22 7.63
CA LEU A 30 -12.99 4.61 7.49
C LEU A 30 -12.51 4.70 6.04
N THR A 31 -13.33 4.26 5.08
CA THR A 31 -12.90 4.16 3.68
C THR A 31 -12.59 5.53 3.08
N GLU A 32 -13.40 6.54 3.40
CA GLU A 32 -13.17 7.93 2.96
C GLU A 32 -11.84 8.46 3.52
N TYR A 33 -11.64 8.36 4.85
CA TYR A 33 -10.41 8.80 5.50
C TYR A 33 -9.17 8.08 4.96
N LEU A 34 -9.23 6.76 4.74
CA LEU A 34 -8.11 6.03 4.15
C LEU A 34 -7.71 6.57 2.76
N VAL A 35 -8.69 7.00 1.96
CA VAL A 35 -8.41 7.65 0.68
C VAL A 35 -7.83 9.04 0.89
N GLU A 36 -8.40 9.85 1.78
CA GLU A 36 -7.91 11.19 2.12
C GLU A 36 -6.43 11.15 2.54
N GLU A 37 -6.05 10.34 3.54
CA GLU A 37 -4.66 10.25 4.01
C GLU A 37 -3.70 9.81 2.90
N ALA A 38 -4.15 8.91 2.02
CA ALA A 38 -3.35 8.48 0.88
C ALA A 38 -3.15 9.62 -0.14
N TYR A 39 -4.16 10.46 -0.35
CA TYR A 39 -4.07 11.63 -1.22
C TYR A 39 -3.24 12.77 -0.60
N GLU A 40 -3.30 12.97 0.71
CA GLU A 40 -2.42 13.93 1.41
C GLU A 40 -0.95 13.52 1.28
N ALA A 41 -0.64 12.23 1.42
CA ALA A 41 0.69 11.71 1.14
C ALA A 41 1.12 11.93 -0.32
N VAL A 42 0.22 11.74 -1.29
CA VAL A 42 0.46 12.03 -2.71
C VAL A 42 0.71 13.52 -2.92
N GLU A 43 -0.07 14.41 -2.30
CA GLU A 43 0.10 15.85 -2.41
C GLU A 43 1.50 16.29 -1.96
N VAL A 44 2.02 15.72 -0.85
CA VAL A 44 3.40 15.99 -0.41
C VAL A 44 4.44 15.50 -1.42
N ILE A 45 4.20 14.35 -2.08
CA ILE A 45 5.09 13.81 -3.10
C ILE A 45 5.09 14.69 -4.36
N GLU A 46 3.91 15.11 -4.83
CA GLU A 46 3.74 15.91 -6.05
C GLU A 46 4.16 17.37 -5.87
N SER A 47 3.91 17.95 -4.70
CA SER A 47 4.40 19.29 -4.31
C SER A 47 5.87 19.28 -3.90
N GLY A 48 6.46 18.09 -3.74
CA GLY A 48 7.87 17.89 -3.43
C GLY A 48 8.79 18.38 -4.54
N PRO A 49 10.08 18.60 -4.25
CA PRO A 49 11.01 19.13 -5.23
C PRO A 49 11.29 18.08 -6.33
N ALA A 50 10.72 18.30 -7.52
CA ALA A 50 10.91 17.44 -8.70
C ALA A 50 12.42 17.28 -9.01
N GLY A 51 12.91 16.04 -8.93
CA GLY A 51 14.33 15.71 -9.15
C GLY A 51 15.29 16.16 -8.04
N ALA A 52 14.80 16.72 -6.93
CA ALA A 52 15.60 17.19 -5.79
C ALA A 52 15.26 16.51 -4.46
N TRP A 53 14.63 15.33 -4.52
CA TRP A 53 14.64 14.36 -3.42
C TRP A 53 16.07 14.11 -2.95
N GLY A 54 16.28 14.08 -1.63
CA GLY A 54 17.61 14.06 -1.01
C GLY A 54 17.85 15.28 -0.13
N ALA A 55 19.05 15.84 -0.15
CA ALA A 55 19.43 16.91 0.79
C ALA A 55 18.52 18.16 0.71
N GLY A 56 18.03 18.51 -0.47
CA GLY A 56 17.09 19.63 -0.65
C GLY A 56 15.73 19.38 0.02
N ALA A 57 15.18 18.17 -0.15
CA ALA A 57 13.95 17.74 0.53
C ALA A 57 14.11 17.62 2.07
N VAL A 58 15.33 17.34 2.56
CA VAL A 58 15.63 17.41 4.00
C VAL A 58 15.60 18.86 4.47
N ALA A 59 16.32 19.76 3.78
CA ALA A 59 16.47 21.15 4.20
C ALA A 59 15.16 21.93 4.22
N ASN A 60 14.23 21.64 3.31
CA ASN A 60 12.92 22.31 3.23
C ASN A 60 11.79 21.56 3.97
N GLY A 61 12.11 20.54 4.75
CA GLY A 61 11.15 19.79 5.56
C GLY A 61 10.18 18.90 4.79
N THR A 62 10.40 18.63 3.50
CA THR A 62 9.51 17.77 2.70
C THR A 62 9.49 16.34 3.24
N TYR A 63 10.63 15.80 3.66
CA TYR A 63 10.65 14.47 4.30
C TYR A 63 9.89 14.43 5.61
N GLU A 64 9.85 15.52 6.36
CA GLU A 64 9.10 15.57 7.61
C GLU A 64 7.60 15.57 7.35
N ARG A 65 7.12 16.37 6.39
CA ARG A 65 5.71 16.31 5.96
C ARG A 65 5.35 14.91 5.48
N LEU A 66 6.17 14.33 4.60
CA LEU A 66 5.91 12.98 4.08
C LEU A 66 5.89 11.92 5.19
N ARG A 67 6.75 12.06 6.21
CA ARG A 67 6.78 11.17 7.38
C ARG A 67 5.47 11.24 8.19
N LEU A 68 4.84 12.42 8.27
CA LEU A 68 3.57 12.61 8.97
C LEU A 68 2.44 11.93 8.17
N GLU A 69 2.30 12.25 6.88
CA GLU A 69 1.22 11.67 6.07
C GLU A 69 1.33 10.13 5.94
N LEU A 70 2.55 9.61 5.78
CA LEU A 70 2.77 8.15 5.81
C LEU A 70 2.47 7.54 7.17
N GLY A 71 2.60 8.31 8.25
CA GLY A 71 2.18 7.93 9.60
C GLY A 71 0.66 7.82 9.71
N ASP A 72 -0.08 8.74 9.09
CA ASP A 72 -1.54 8.73 9.08
C ASP A 72 -2.10 7.58 8.20
N VAL A 73 -1.48 7.32 7.05
CA VAL A 73 -1.75 6.10 6.26
C VAL A 73 -1.48 4.83 7.09
N LEU A 74 -0.36 4.77 7.82
CA LEU A 74 -0.06 3.63 8.70
C LEU A 74 -1.09 3.50 9.83
N PHE A 75 -1.55 4.61 10.41
CA PHE A 75 -2.60 4.62 11.42
C PHE A 75 -3.90 4.02 10.88
N GLN A 76 -4.31 4.36 9.66
CA GLN A 76 -5.50 3.76 9.03
C GLN A 76 -5.35 2.24 8.87
N VAL A 77 -4.18 1.74 8.44
CA VAL A 77 -3.90 0.30 8.35
C VAL A 77 -4.01 -0.39 9.71
N VAL A 78 -3.41 0.19 10.75
CA VAL A 78 -3.46 -0.34 12.13
C VAL A 78 -4.90 -0.35 12.65
N LEU A 79 -5.68 0.71 12.37
CA LEU A 79 -7.06 0.82 12.81
C LEU A 79 -7.97 -0.21 12.14
N HIS A 80 -7.80 -0.46 10.84
CA HIS A 80 -8.51 -1.53 10.14
C HIS A 80 -8.13 -2.91 10.67
N ALA A 81 -6.84 -3.17 10.95
CA ALA A 81 -6.40 -4.41 11.56
C ALA A 81 -7.01 -4.61 12.95
N ALA A 82 -7.10 -3.54 13.76
CA ALA A 82 -7.74 -3.61 15.08
C ALA A 82 -9.25 -3.91 14.99
N ILE A 83 -9.96 -3.32 14.01
CA ILE A 83 -11.38 -3.64 13.74
C ILE A 83 -11.54 -5.10 13.32
N ALA A 84 -10.67 -5.61 12.45
CA ALA A 84 -10.69 -7.00 12.03
C ALA A 84 -10.40 -7.96 13.21
N THR A 85 -9.47 -7.59 14.10
CA THR A 85 -9.15 -8.34 15.31
C THR A 85 -10.35 -8.44 16.25
N ASP A 86 -11.10 -7.35 16.45
CA ASP A 86 -12.31 -7.35 17.26
C ASP A 86 -13.37 -8.34 16.75
N ALA A 87 -13.38 -8.61 15.44
CA ALA A 87 -14.28 -9.56 14.79
C ALA A 87 -13.71 -10.99 14.68
N GLY A 88 -12.55 -11.28 15.29
CA GLY A 88 -11.87 -12.57 15.19
C GLY A 88 -11.25 -12.84 13.81
N GLY A 89 -11.01 -11.79 13.03
CA GLY A 89 -10.36 -11.83 11.71
C GLY A 89 -8.84 -11.88 11.82
N PHE A 90 -8.17 -10.84 11.28
CA PHE A 90 -6.72 -10.72 11.28
C PHE A 90 -6.25 -9.51 12.09
N ASP A 91 -4.99 -9.52 12.51
CA ASP A 91 -4.29 -8.41 13.14
C ASP A 91 -3.24 -7.80 12.19
N LEU A 92 -2.46 -6.83 12.68
CA LEU A 92 -1.48 -6.16 11.84
C LEU A 92 -0.40 -7.12 11.32
N ASP A 93 -0.01 -8.12 12.12
CA ASP A 93 0.94 -9.15 11.71
C ASP A 93 0.37 -9.99 10.56
N GLY A 94 -0.90 -10.40 10.63
CA GLY A 94 -1.55 -11.12 9.52
C GLY A 94 -1.58 -10.33 8.21
N ALA A 95 -1.80 -9.01 8.28
CA ALA A 95 -1.69 -8.14 7.11
C ALA A 95 -0.25 -8.04 6.58
N ALA A 96 0.72 -7.89 7.48
CA ALA A 96 2.15 -7.82 7.16
C ALA A 96 2.67 -9.14 6.54
N GLU A 97 2.25 -10.29 7.05
CA GLU A 97 2.56 -11.61 6.52
C GLU A 97 2.00 -11.78 5.10
N ALA A 98 0.75 -11.38 4.88
CA ALA A 98 0.10 -11.48 3.58
C ALA A 98 0.84 -10.67 2.50
N ILE A 99 1.24 -9.42 2.80
CA ILE A 99 2.01 -8.61 1.86
C ILE A 99 3.45 -9.12 1.71
N THR A 100 4.09 -9.58 2.78
CA THR A 100 5.44 -10.15 2.75
C THR A 100 5.51 -11.38 1.85
N ALA A 101 4.59 -12.33 2.03
CA ALA A 101 4.52 -13.51 1.19
C ALA A 101 4.27 -13.14 -0.29
N LYS A 102 3.46 -12.12 -0.57
CA LYS A 102 3.24 -11.60 -1.92
C LYS A 102 4.52 -11.00 -2.51
N MET A 103 5.26 -10.21 -1.74
CA MET A 103 6.51 -9.59 -2.20
C MET A 103 7.59 -10.64 -2.47
N ILE A 104 7.74 -11.65 -1.62
CA ILE A 104 8.68 -12.77 -1.86
C ILE A 104 8.32 -13.49 -3.17
N ARG A 105 7.05 -13.86 -3.35
CA ARG A 105 6.60 -14.57 -4.56
C ARG A 105 6.78 -13.76 -5.84
N ARG A 106 6.48 -12.45 -5.81
CA ARG A 106 6.55 -11.58 -7.00
C ARG A 106 7.96 -11.12 -7.36
N ASN A 107 8.94 -11.30 -6.45
CA ASN A 107 10.33 -10.92 -6.66
C ASN A 107 11.26 -12.16 -6.64
N PRO A 108 11.06 -13.17 -7.52
CA PRO A 108 11.89 -14.38 -7.52
C PRO A 108 13.34 -14.13 -7.96
N HIS A 109 13.61 -12.96 -8.53
CA HIS A 109 14.94 -12.48 -8.87
C HIS A 109 15.72 -12.02 -7.63
N VAL A 110 15.03 -11.64 -6.54
CA VAL A 110 15.66 -11.29 -5.25
C VAL A 110 15.61 -12.44 -4.27
N PHE A 111 14.48 -13.16 -4.21
CA PHE A 111 14.21 -14.16 -3.17
C PHE A 111 14.06 -15.57 -3.75
N HIS A 112 14.45 -16.56 -2.95
CA HIS A 112 13.95 -17.92 -3.05
C HIS A 112 12.52 -18.00 -2.50
N ALA A 113 11.82 -19.10 -2.80
CA ALA A 113 10.44 -19.29 -2.38
C ALA A 113 10.26 -19.33 -0.84
N ASP A 114 11.33 -19.64 -0.10
CA ASP A 114 11.38 -19.64 1.36
C ASP A 114 11.75 -18.26 1.96
N GLY A 115 11.92 -17.23 1.13
CA GLY A 115 12.25 -15.87 1.55
C GLY A 115 13.75 -15.60 1.74
N ARG A 116 14.63 -16.58 1.51
CA ARG A 116 16.08 -16.32 1.52
C ARG A 116 16.50 -15.49 0.31
N LEU A 117 17.50 -14.64 0.47
CA LEU A 117 18.10 -13.92 -0.65
C LEU A 117 18.79 -14.89 -1.61
N ARG A 118 18.72 -14.57 -2.90
CA ARG A 118 19.53 -15.18 -3.96
C ARG A 118 21.01 -14.82 -3.78
N ASP A 119 21.87 -15.59 -4.42
CA ASP A 119 23.30 -15.30 -4.44
C ASP A 119 23.62 -14.00 -5.20
N PRO A 120 24.70 -13.26 -4.85
CA PRO A 120 25.01 -11.97 -5.47
C PRO A 120 25.12 -11.99 -7.00
N GLU A 121 25.58 -13.10 -7.58
CA GLU A 121 25.69 -13.28 -9.04
C GLU A 121 24.31 -13.33 -9.71
N ASP A 122 23.34 -14.03 -9.11
CA ASP A 122 21.95 -14.09 -9.58
C ASP A 122 21.27 -12.71 -9.46
N LEU A 123 21.52 -12.00 -8.36
CA LEU A 123 20.97 -10.65 -8.12
C LEU A 123 21.46 -9.65 -9.19
N ALA A 124 22.71 -9.76 -9.62
CA ALA A 124 23.32 -8.87 -10.60
C ALA A 124 22.90 -9.17 -12.05
N ALA A 125 22.36 -10.36 -12.33
CA ALA A 125 22.02 -10.81 -13.68
C ALA A 125 20.70 -10.26 -14.20
N ALA A 126 19.78 -9.84 -13.32
CA ALA A 126 18.43 -9.42 -13.72
C ALA A 126 18.40 -8.00 -14.29
N THR A 127 17.84 -7.84 -15.50
CA THR A 127 17.58 -6.51 -16.07
C THR A 127 16.21 -5.98 -15.63
N ILE A 128 16.02 -4.64 -15.65
CA ILE A 128 14.73 -4.01 -15.34
C ILE A 128 13.60 -4.61 -16.20
N ALA A 129 13.85 -4.78 -17.50
CA ALA A 129 12.86 -5.33 -18.42
C ALA A 129 12.50 -6.80 -18.11
N ASP A 130 13.45 -7.60 -17.62
CA ASP A 130 13.17 -8.97 -17.15
C ASP A 130 12.33 -8.98 -15.87
N ILE A 131 12.61 -8.05 -14.97
CA ILE A 131 11.88 -7.88 -13.70
C ILE A 131 10.42 -7.50 -13.98
N GLU A 132 10.18 -6.50 -14.82
CA GLU A 132 8.83 -6.06 -15.21
C GLU A 132 8.03 -7.18 -15.89
N ARG A 133 8.64 -7.90 -16.85
CA ARG A 133 8.01 -9.07 -17.49
C ARG A 133 7.65 -10.16 -16.49
N THR A 134 8.54 -10.42 -15.54
CA THR A 134 8.32 -11.44 -14.51
C THR A 134 7.19 -11.03 -13.57
N TRP A 135 7.16 -9.77 -13.15
CA TRP A 135 6.12 -9.20 -12.29
C TRP A 135 4.73 -9.34 -12.91
N GLU A 136 4.55 -8.89 -14.15
CA GLU A 136 3.24 -8.95 -14.84
C GLU A 136 2.82 -10.39 -15.13
N ARG A 137 3.76 -11.30 -15.43
CA ARG A 137 3.46 -12.73 -15.58
C ARG A 137 2.93 -13.34 -14.29
N ILE A 138 3.56 -13.07 -13.15
CA ILE A 138 3.13 -13.62 -11.85
C ILE A 138 1.79 -13.02 -11.45
N LYS A 139 1.61 -11.70 -11.61
CA LYS A 139 0.35 -11.00 -11.32
C LYS A 139 -0.82 -11.56 -12.14
N ARG A 140 -0.60 -11.87 -13.42
CA ARG A 140 -1.61 -12.53 -14.27
C ARG A 140 -1.96 -13.93 -13.77
N ALA A 141 -0.96 -14.76 -13.47
CA ALA A 141 -1.19 -16.11 -12.97
C ALA A 141 -1.95 -16.12 -11.62
N GLU A 142 -1.67 -15.15 -10.73
CA GLU A 142 -2.41 -15.00 -9.46
C GLU A 142 -3.89 -14.63 -9.69
N ARG A 143 -4.20 -13.78 -10.69
CA ARG A 143 -5.59 -13.44 -11.04
C ARG A 143 -6.35 -14.62 -11.63
N GLU A 144 -5.70 -15.40 -12.49
CA GLU A 144 -6.26 -16.63 -13.07
C GLU A 144 -6.57 -17.65 -11.97
N ALA A 145 -5.65 -17.85 -11.01
CA ALA A 145 -5.83 -18.77 -9.90
C ALA A 145 -6.93 -18.32 -8.92
N ALA A 146 -7.12 -17.00 -8.73
CA ALA A 146 -8.16 -16.46 -7.85
C ALA A 146 -9.58 -16.52 -8.45
N GLY A 147 -9.75 -16.98 -9.70
CA GLY A 147 -11.04 -16.99 -10.37
C GLY A 147 -11.60 -15.60 -10.68
N THR A 148 -10.82 -14.54 -10.45
CA THR A 148 -11.14 -13.15 -10.81
C THR A 148 -10.79 -12.94 -12.29
N GLY A 149 -11.53 -13.60 -13.17
CA GLY A 149 -11.44 -13.41 -14.61
C GLY A 149 -12.14 -12.13 -15.04
N THR A 150 -11.46 -10.99 -14.97
CA THR A 150 -11.85 -9.80 -15.73
C THR A 150 -10.70 -9.41 -16.68
N ALA A 151 -11.06 -9.30 -17.95
CA ALA A 151 -10.23 -9.18 -19.15
C ALA A 151 -9.23 -8.00 -19.16
N PRO A 152 -8.24 -8.00 -20.08
CA PRO A 152 -7.49 -6.81 -20.42
C PRO A 152 -8.39 -5.93 -21.30
N ASP A 153 -9.15 -5.03 -20.72
CA ASP A 153 -9.80 -3.96 -21.48
C ASP A 153 -9.67 -2.63 -20.73
N GLY A 154 -8.42 -2.22 -20.58
CA GLY A 154 -8.08 -0.82 -20.52
C GLY A 154 -8.23 -0.23 -21.91
N THR A 155 -9.46 0.13 -22.30
CA THR A 155 -9.69 1.03 -23.43
C THR A 155 -10.97 1.86 -23.24
N THR A 156 -10.88 2.86 -22.39
CA THR A 156 -11.24 4.22 -22.83
C THR A 156 -10.07 5.12 -22.49
N SER A 157 -9.51 5.72 -23.54
CA SER A 157 -8.27 6.48 -23.53
C SER A 157 -8.27 7.58 -22.47
N VAL A 158 -7.63 7.31 -21.34
CA VAL A 158 -7.09 8.34 -20.46
C VAL A 158 -5.61 8.47 -20.83
N PRO A 159 -5.06 9.69 -20.99
CA PRO A 159 -3.67 9.87 -21.41
C PRO A 159 -2.73 9.13 -20.44
N ALA A 160 -1.62 8.62 -20.98
CA ALA A 160 -0.59 7.94 -20.20
C ALA A 160 -0.14 8.81 -19.02
N GLY A 161 -0.57 8.44 -17.82
CA GLY A 161 -0.24 9.07 -16.55
C GLY A 161 -0.24 8.00 -15.46
N ALA A 162 0.27 8.35 -14.27
CA ALA A 162 0.53 7.47 -13.13
C ALA A 162 -0.68 6.67 -12.59
N PHE A 163 -1.86 6.84 -13.20
CA PHE A 163 -3.16 6.45 -12.68
C PHE A 163 -3.97 5.57 -13.63
N ALA A 164 -3.40 5.15 -14.78
CA ALA A 164 -4.08 4.34 -15.78
C ALA A 164 -4.56 2.96 -15.26
N ASP A 165 -3.93 2.45 -14.20
CA ASP A 165 -4.23 1.14 -13.60
C ASP A 165 -5.00 1.22 -12.28
N LEU A 166 -5.49 2.40 -11.90
CA LEU A 166 -6.21 2.56 -10.64
C LEU A 166 -7.62 1.94 -10.69
N PRO A 167 -8.08 1.28 -9.61
CA PRO A 167 -9.44 0.76 -9.53
C PRO A 167 -10.48 1.86 -9.77
N ALA A 168 -11.49 1.57 -10.58
CA ALA A 168 -12.59 2.50 -10.87
C ALA A 168 -13.41 2.92 -9.64
N ALA A 169 -13.21 2.26 -8.51
CA ALA A 169 -13.81 2.57 -7.22
C ALA A 169 -13.17 3.76 -6.50
N LEU A 170 -12.10 4.36 -7.04
CA LEU A 170 -11.54 5.58 -6.45
C LEU A 170 -12.50 6.76 -6.62
N PRO A 171 -12.77 7.53 -5.56
CA PRO A 171 -13.79 8.58 -5.56
C PRO A 171 -13.69 9.56 -6.72
N ALA A 172 -12.49 10.03 -7.06
CA ALA A 172 -12.30 10.98 -8.17
C ALA A 172 -12.64 10.38 -9.55
N LEU A 173 -12.33 9.10 -9.78
CA LEU A 173 -12.65 8.38 -11.01
C LEU A 173 -14.11 7.94 -11.07
N ALA A 174 -14.69 7.55 -9.93
CA ALA A 174 -16.11 7.21 -9.81
C ALA A 174 -17.00 8.45 -10.02
N ALA A 175 -16.61 9.60 -9.48
CA ALA A 175 -17.28 10.88 -9.68
C ALA A 175 -17.17 11.34 -11.15
N ALA A 176 -15.99 11.26 -11.77
CA ALA A 176 -15.77 11.63 -13.17
C ALA A 176 -16.50 10.73 -14.19
N ARG A 177 -16.96 9.53 -13.78
CA ARG A 177 -17.77 8.62 -14.59
C ARG A 177 -19.28 8.86 -14.49
N SER A 178 -19.69 9.76 -13.61
CA SER A 178 -21.09 10.07 -13.33
C SER A 178 -21.57 11.34 -14.04
N GLU A 179 -20.75 11.92 -14.93
CA GLU A 179 -21.09 13.04 -15.84
C GLU A 179 -21.30 12.56 -17.29
#